data_AF-A0A7R9LCC7-F1
#
_entry.id   AF-A0A7R9LCC7-F1
#
_cell.length_a   1.000
_cell.length_b   1.000
_cell.length_c   1.000
_cell.angle_alpha   90.00
_cell.angle_beta   90.00
_cell.angle_gamma   90.00
#
_symmetry.space_group_name_H-M   'P 1'
#
loop_
_entity.id
_entity.type
_entity.pdbx_description
1 polymer ?
#
loop_
_entity_poly.entity_id
_entity_poly.type
_entity_poly.pdbx_seq_one_letter_code
_entity_poly.pdbx_strand_id
1 'polypeptide(L)'
;MTDSKTVLNDLIHEWKGLGGRCQEMGLAFYRAVYDMQTDGKFYFLCAGSDGQDGPTDAAGVIVENMTKDCDPNQQILKQSDIDLRNHNSHHFFKTYYNKWFVKTGITGTNVMDIYCLYPCPSP
;
A
#
# COMPACT_ATOMS: atom_id res chain seq x y z
N MET A 1 -5.04 38.79 -9.23
CA MET A 1 -5.59 37.51 -9.72
C MET A 1 -4.43 36.55 -9.83
N THR A 2 -4.29 35.63 -8.89
CA THR A 2 -3.25 34.59 -8.94
C THR A 2 -3.55 33.66 -10.12
N ASP A 3 -2.55 33.40 -10.96
CA ASP A 3 -2.69 32.54 -12.13
C ASP A 3 -3.09 31.12 -11.68
N SER A 4 -4.10 30.55 -12.31
CA SER A 4 -4.62 29.22 -12.00
C SER A 4 -3.53 28.15 -12.08
N LYS A 5 -2.49 28.36 -12.90
CA LYS A 5 -1.33 27.46 -12.98
C LYS A 5 -0.42 27.50 -11.75
N THR A 6 -0.29 28.66 -11.11
CA THR A 6 0.49 28.82 -9.87
C THR A 6 -0.21 28.12 -8.70
N VAL A 7 -1.52 28.29 -8.57
CA VAL A 7 -2.32 27.61 -7.53
C VAL A 7 -2.30 26.09 -7.71
N LEU A 8 -2.39 25.59 -8.95
CA LEU A 8 -2.24 24.16 -9.24
C LEU A 8 -0.85 23.64 -8.88
N ASN A 9 0.22 24.37 -9.21
CA ASN A 9 1.59 23.95 -8.88
C ASN A 9 1.84 23.94 -7.37
N ASP A 10 1.27 24.90 -6.62
CA ASP A 10 1.38 24.94 -5.16
C ASP A 10 0.59 23.79 -4.51
N LEU A 11 -0.58 23.44 -5.04
CA LEU A 11 -1.38 22.27 -4.59
C LEU A 11 -0.69 20.93 -4.91
N ILE A 12 0.02 20.83 -6.05
CA ILE A 12 0.81 19.65 -6.42
C ILE A 12 2.04 19.51 -5.53
N HIS A 13 2.59 20.61 -5.00
CA HIS A 13 3.74 20.61 -4.10
C HIS A 13 3.42 20.21 -2.64
N GLU A 14 2.15 20.12 -2.25
CA GLU A 14 1.77 19.69 -0.88
C GLU A 14 1.68 18.16 -0.71
N TRP A 15 1.61 17.39 -1.79
CA TRP A 15 1.58 15.93 -1.74
C TRP A 15 3.01 15.35 -1.78
N LYS A 16 3.64 15.22 -0.61
CA LYS A 16 5.01 14.69 -0.48
C LYS A 16 5.12 13.16 -0.49
N GLY A 17 4.02 12.46 -0.18
CA GLY A 17 4.01 11.00 -0.07
C GLY A 17 4.12 10.32 -1.42
N LEU A 18 4.87 9.21 -1.46
CA LEU A 18 4.91 8.31 -2.61
C LEU A 18 4.05 7.08 -2.33
N GLY A 19 3.09 6.80 -3.21
CA GLY A 19 2.14 5.72 -3.02
C GLY A 19 1.11 5.67 -4.14
N GLY A 20 0.12 4.80 -3.97
CA GLY A 20 -1.02 4.68 -4.85
C GLY A 20 -2.22 4.07 -4.13
N ARG A 21 -3.36 4.01 -4.82
CA ARG A 21 -4.65 3.55 -4.27
C ARG A 21 -4.55 2.11 -3.76
N CYS A 22 -3.88 1.22 -4.50
CA CYS A 22 -3.74 -0.19 -4.11
C CYS A 22 -2.75 -0.37 -2.95
N GLN A 23 -1.62 0.36 -2.97
CA GLN A 23 -0.66 0.38 -1.87
C GLN A 23 -1.29 0.93 -0.58
N GLU A 24 -2.04 2.03 -0.64
CA GLU A 24 -2.74 2.55 0.54
C GLU A 24 -3.79 1.58 1.09
N MET A 25 -4.57 0.93 0.23
CA MET A 25 -5.51 -0.10 0.65
C MET A 25 -4.80 -1.26 1.36
N GLY A 26 -3.68 -1.74 0.81
CA GLY A 26 -2.87 -2.77 1.44
C GLY A 26 -2.33 -2.34 2.81
N LEU A 27 -1.85 -1.10 2.93
CA LEU A 27 -1.29 -0.59 4.19
C LEU A 27 -2.39 -0.41 5.26
N ALA A 28 -3.56 0.09 4.86
CA ALA A 28 -4.72 0.20 5.72
C ALA A 28 -5.20 -1.19 6.20
N PHE A 29 -5.23 -2.18 5.30
CA PHE A 29 -5.59 -3.55 5.63
C PHE A 29 -4.59 -4.19 6.59
N TYR A 30 -3.28 -4.03 6.35
CA TYR A 30 -2.22 -4.47 7.26
C TYR A 30 -2.45 -3.96 8.70
N ARG A 31 -2.79 -2.67 8.85
CA ARG A 31 -3.10 -2.07 10.16
C ARG A 31 -4.35 -2.67 10.79
N ALA A 32 -5.44 -2.77 10.02
CA ALA A 32 -6.70 -3.31 10.51
C ALA A 32 -6.55 -4.74 11.04
N VAL A 33 -5.81 -5.59 10.31
CA VAL A 33 -5.54 -6.97 10.74
C VAL A 33 -4.68 -7.01 12.00
N TYR A 34 -3.66 -6.16 12.09
CA TYR A 34 -2.82 -6.08 13.28
C TYR A 34 -3.66 -5.74 14.53
N ASP A 35 -4.54 -4.74 14.41
CA ASP A 35 -5.42 -4.31 15.50
C ASP A 35 -6.43 -5.40 15.90
N MET A 36 -6.92 -6.18 14.92
CA MET A 36 -7.83 -7.31 15.14
C MET A 36 -7.16 -8.54 15.76
N GLN A 37 -5.82 -8.61 15.78
CA GLN A 37 -5.07 -9.76 16.33
C GLN A 37 -5.44 -11.09 15.66
N THR A 38 -5.50 -11.09 14.32
CA THR A 38 -5.93 -12.28 13.56
C THR A 38 -4.84 -13.35 13.52
N ASP A 39 -5.13 -14.54 14.04
CA ASP A 39 -4.20 -15.69 14.05
C ASP A 39 -4.20 -16.52 12.74
N GLY A 40 -5.11 -16.23 11.81
CA GLY A 40 -5.25 -16.97 10.54
C GLY A 40 -4.30 -16.50 9.45
N LYS A 41 -3.71 -17.42 8.67
CA LYS A 41 -2.91 -17.04 7.49
C LYS A 41 -3.82 -16.53 6.38
N PHE A 42 -3.40 -15.49 5.67
CA PHE A 42 -4.11 -14.99 4.50
C PHE A 42 -3.12 -14.32 3.54
N TYR A 43 -3.60 -14.06 2.33
CA TYR A 43 -2.99 -13.19 1.35
C TYR A 43 -4.04 -12.19 0.87
N PHE A 44 -3.73 -10.90 0.87
CA PHE A 44 -4.59 -9.86 0.36
C PHE A 44 -3.91 -9.12 -0.78
N LEU A 45 -4.34 -9.39 -2.01
CA LEU A 45 -3.90 -8.71 -3.21
C LEU A 45 -4.69 -7.42 -3.39
N CYS A 46 -3.98 -6.32 -3.61
CA CYS A 46 -4.48 -5.05 -4.14
C CYS A 46 -3.62 -4.69 -5.35
N ALA A 47 -4.17 -4.67 -6.57
CA ALA A 47 -3.39 -4.29 -7.74
C ALA A 47 -4.21 -3.62 -8.85
N GLY A 48 -3.65 -2.58 -9.47
CA GLY A 48 -4.13 -1.98 -10.70
C GLY A 48 -3.92 -2.92 -11.88
N SER A 49 -4.96 -3.15 -12.67
CA SER A 49 -4.90 -4.04 -13.85
C SER A 49 -4.05 -3.48 -15.00
N ASP A 50 -3.79 -2.17 -15.00
CA ASP A 50 -2.86 -1.48 -15.89
C ASP A 50 -1.39 -1.69 -15.54
N GLY A 51 -1.12 -2.30 -14.39
CA GLY A 51 0.22 -2.59 -13.91
C GLY A 51 0.92 -1.43 -13.23
N GLN A 52 0.17 -0.37 -12.90
CA GLN A 52 0.68 0.81 -12.22
C GLN A 52 -0.25 1.22 -11.05
N ASP A 53 0.35 1.66 -9.95
CA ASP A 53 -0.37 2.19 -8.81
C ASP A 53 0.28 3.49 -8.33
N GLY A 54 -0.38 4.60 -8.64
CA GLY A 54 0.15 5.95 -8.43
C GLY A 54 1.42 6.24 -9.28
N PRO A 55 2.19 7.29 -8.94
CA PRO A 55 3.46 7.60 -9.59
C PRO A 55 4.59 6.65 -9.14
N THR A 56 4.34 5.34 -9.13
CA THR A 56 5.29 4.31 -8.70
C THR A 56 5.53 3.27 -9.79
N ASP A 57 6.55 2.43 -9.60
CA ASP A 57 6.91 1.32 -10.46
C ASP A 57 6.23 -0.01 -10.04
N ALA A 58 5.23 0.04 -9.16
CA ALA A 58 4.46 -1.11 -8.72
C ALA A 58 3.01 -1.04 -9.24
N ALA A 59 2.42 -2.20 -9.49
CA ALA A 59 0.98 -2.33 -9.77
C ALA A 59 0.14 -2.31 -8.47
N GLY A 60 0.79 -2.49 -7.32
CA GLY A 60 0.14 -2.61 -6.02
C GLY A 60 0.93 -3.51 -5.08
N VAL A 61 0.24 -4.20 -4.17
CA VAL A 61 0.84 -5.04 -3.12
C VAL A 61 0.06 -6.31 -2.82
N ILE A 62 0.75 -7.32 -2.31
CA ILE A 62 0.16 -8.50 -1.66
C ILE A 62 0.55 -8.47 -0.19
N VAL A 63 -0.45 -8.29 0.68
CA VAL A 63 -0.26 -8.28 2.14
C VAL A 63 -0.45 -9.69 2.68
N GLU A 64 0.53 -10.17 3.45
CA GLU A 64 0.49 -11.47 4.11
C GLU A 64 0.25 -11.28 5.62
N ASN A 65 -0.27 -12.30 6.32
CA ASN A 65 -0.34 -12.22 7.78
C ASN A 65 1.07 -12.11 8.39
N MET A 66 1.24 -11.17 9.31
CA MET A 66 2.47 -10.98 10.09
C MET A 66 2.20 -11.37 11.54
N THR A 67 3.06 -12.24 12.10
CA THR A 67 2.99 -12.55 13.54
C THR A 67 3.44 -11.34 14.35
N LYS A 68 2.82 -11.05 15.50
CA LYS A 68 3.27 -9.95 16.38
C LYS A 68 4.75 -10.06 16.76
N ASP A 69 5.28 -11.27 16.78
CA ASP A 69 6.69 -11.57 17.05
C ASP A 69 7.64 -10.92 16.03
N CYS A 70 7.17 -10.54 14.84
CA CYS A 70 8.00 -9.86 13.85
C CYS A 70 8.23 -8.36 14.13
N ASP A 71 7.43 -7.76 15.02
CA ASP A 71 7.51 -6.34 15.40
C ASP A 71 7.29 -6.17 16.92
N PRO A 72 8.17 -6.74 17.76
CA PRO A 72 7.97 -6.81 19.22
C PRO A 72 7.93 -5.42 19.88
N ASN A 73 8.59 -4.42 19.27
CA ASN A 73 8.62 -3.04 19.75
C ASN A 73 7.60 -2.12 19.05
N GLN A 74 6.72 -2.68 18.20
CA GLN A 74 5.70 -1.95 17.44
C GLN A 74 6.25 -0.79 16.59
N GLN A 75 7.51 -0.90 16.15
CA GLN A 75 8.15 0.15 15.36
C GLN A 75 7.59 0.19 13.94
N ILE A 76 7.38 -0.99 13.34
CA ILE A 76 6.79 -1.10 12.01
C ILE A 76 5.32 -0.67 12.05
N LEU A 77 4.58 -1.07 13.10
CA LEU A 77 3.20 -0.62 13.32
C LEU A 77 3.12 0.90 13.44
N LYS A 78 3.97 1.53 14.25
CA LYS A 78 3.99 2.99 14.39
C LYS A 78 4.31 3.66 13.05
N GLN A 79 5.28 3.13 12.31
CA GLN A 79 5.65 3.69 11.01
C GLN A 79 4.54 3.54 9.97
N SER A 80 3.78 2.44 9.98
CA SER A 80 2.62 2.25 9.10
C SER A 80 1.56 3.35 9.27
N ASP A 81 1.35 3.84 10.50
CA ASP A 81 0.41 4.93 10.81
C ASP A 81 0.89 6.27 10.26
N ILE A 82 2.19 6.53 10.38
CA ILE A 82 2.84 7.75 9.87
C ILE A 82 2.78 7.77 8.34
N ASP A 83 3.18 6.68 7.70
CA ASP A 83 3.21 6.60 6.23
C ASP A 83 1.80 6.61 5.62
N LEU A 84 0.80 6.03 6.28
CA LEU A 84 -0.59 6.11 5.81
C LEU A 84 -1.14 7.55 5.88
N ARG A 85 -0.90 8.28 6.98
CA ARG A 85 -1.32 9.69 7.10
C ARG A 85 -0.62 10.63 6.11
N ASN A 86 0.58 10.28 5.69
CA ASN A 86 1.39 11.07 4.78
C ASN A 86 1.27 10.60 3.31
N HIS A 87 0.35 9.69 2.98
CA HIS A 87 0.21 9.12 1.63
C HIS A 87 1.52 8.51 1.07
N ASN A 88 2.32 7.91 1.96
CA ASN A 88 3.69 7.44 1.69
C ASN A 88 3.80 5.90 1.74
N SER A 89 2.75 5.21 1.31
CA SER A 89 2.64 3.75 1.38
C SER A 89 3.73 3.03 0.59
N HIS A 90 4.21 3.59 -0.53
CA HIS A 90 5.31 3.00 -1.30
C HIS A 90 6.59 2.89 -0.48
N HIS A 91 6.96 3.96 0.22
CA HIS A 91 8.14 3.96 1.07
C HIS A 91 8.03 2.93 2.20
N PHE A 92 6.85 2.82 2.81
CA PHE A 92 6.59 1.80 3.85
C PHE A 92 6.87 0.39 3.33
N PHE A 93 6.23 -0.02 2.22
CA PHE A 93 6.43 -1.36 1.67
C PHE A 93 7.87 -1.56 1.21
N LYS A 94 8.48 -0.58 0.56
CA LYS A 94 9.89 -0.66 0.14
C LYS A 94 10.84 -0.89 1.32
N THR A 95 10.55 -0.30 2.47
CA THR A 95 11.40 -0.37 3.66
C THR A 95 11.23 -1.69 4.42
N TYR A 96 9.98 -2.10 4.67
CA TYR A 96 9.69 -3.22 5.58
C TYR A 96 9.29 -4.51 4.87
N TYR A 97 8.71 -4.40 3.67
CA TYR A 97 8.04 -5.50 2.99
C TYR A 97 8.26 -5.46 1.47
N ASN A 98 9.50 -5.22 1.02
CA ASN A 98 9.77 -4.99 -0.41
C ASN A 98 9.32 -6.16 -1.31
N LYS A 99 9.34 -7.38 -0.77
CA LYS A 99 8.86 -8.61 -1.44
C LYS A 99 7.35 -8.63 -1.71
N TRP A 100 6.58 -7.75 -1.06
CA TRP A 100 5.13 -7.69 -1.20
C TRP A 100 4.68 -6.86 -2.40
N PHE A 101 5.57 -6.13 -3.07
CA PHE A 101 5.18 -5.40 -4.26
C PHE A 101 4.75 -6.33 -5.39
N VAL A 102 3.66 -5.97 -6.04
CA VAL A 102 3.23 -6.58 -7.30
C VAL A 102 3.88 -5.81 -8.45
N LYS A 103 4.79 -6.48 -9.18
CA LYS A 103 5.55 -5.91 -10.29
C LYS A 103 5.20 -6.62 -11.58
N THR A 104 4.18 -6.14 -12.29
CA THR A 104 3.79 -6.67 -13.60
C THR A 104 4.46 -5.93 -14.76
N GLY A 105 4.86 -4.67 -14.54
CA GLY A 105 5.07 -3.71 -15.61
C GLY A 105 3.75 -3.25 -16.24
N ILE A 106 3.81 -2.27 -17.14
CA ILE A 106 2.63 -1.76 -17.85
C ILE A 106 2.02 -2.89 -18.70
N THR A 107 0.75 -3.21 -18.45
CA THR A 107 0.08 -4.38 -19.05
C THR A 107 -0.54 -4.09 -20.41
N GLY A 108 -0.80 -2.82 -20.72
CA GLY A 108 -1.46 -2.39 -21.97
C GLY A 108 -2.99 -2.50 -21.96
N THR A 109 -3.61 -2.80 -20.82
CA THR A 109 -5.06 -2.79 -20.62
C THR A 109 -5.42 -2.07 -19.32
N ASN A 110 -6.66 -1.62 -19.14
CA ASN A 110 -7.10 -1.04 -17.87
C ASN A 110 -8.59 -1.34 -17.63
N VAL A 111 -8.85 -2.14 -16.59
CA VAL A 111 -10.18 -2.44 -16.06
C VAL A 111 -10.27 -2.12 -14.57
N MET A 112 -9.59 -1.04 -14.13
CA MET A 112 -9.49 -0.59 -12.74
C MET A 112 -8.68 -1.56 -11.84
N ASP A 113 -9.01 -1.60 -10.55
CA ASP A 113 -8.26 -2.29 -9.51
C ASP A 113 -8.85 -3.68 -9.22
N ILE A 114 -7.99 -4.63 -8.85
CA ILE A 114 -8.34 -5.98 -8.41
C ILE A 114 -7.99 -6.12 -6.93
N TYR A 115 -9.00 -6.48 -6.14
CA TYR A 115 -8.85 -6.81 -4.73
C TYR A 115 -9.24 -8.27 -4.50
N CYS A 116 -8.33 -9.06 -3.93
CA CYS A 116 -8.58 -10.48 -3.66
C CYS A 116 -8.04 -10.86 -2.29
N LEU A 117 -8.91 -11.34 -1.41
CA LEU A 117 -8.55 -11.90 -0.12
C LEU A 117 -8.62 -13.42 -0.19
N TYR A 118 -7.48 -14.08 0.02
CA TYR A 118 -7.37 -15.52 0.10
C TYR A 118 -7.02 -15.95 1.53
N PRO A 119 -7.99 -16.42 2.32
CA PRO A 119 -7.71 -17.04 3.61
C PRO A 119 -7.03 -18.41 3.38
N CYS A 120 -5.96 -18.67 4.11
CA CYS A 120 -5.25 -19.95 4.12
C CYS A 120 -5.63 -20.67 5.42
N PRO A 121 -6.62 -21.58 5.38
CA PRO A 121 -6.98 -22.35 6.56
C PRO A 121 -5.79 -23.20 7.01
N SER A 122 -5.56 -23.23 8.32
CA SER A 122 -4.66 -24.22 8.92
C SER A 122 -5.18 -25.63 8.56
N PRO A 123 -4.30 -26.59 8.23
CA PRO A 123 -4.72 -27.97 8.00
C PRO A 123 -5.45 -28.57 9.21
#